data_AF-A0A3R9UJZ6-F1
#
_entry.id   AF-A0A3R9UJZ6-F1
#
_cell.length_a   1.000
_cell.length_b   1.000
_cell.length_c   1.000
_cell.angle_alpha   90.00
_cell.angle_beta   90.00
_cell.angle_gamma   90.00
#
_symmetry.space_group_name_H-M   'P 1'
#
loop_
_entity.id
_entity.type
_entity.pdbx_description
1 polymer ?
#
loop_
_entity_poly.entity_id
_entity_poly.type
_entity_poly.pdbx_seq_one_letter_code
_entity_poly.pdbx_strand_id
1 'polypeptide(L)'
;MDHAPPRHTDRQQARPARQHPGRLPRPGHRPRPCPRVQRHRPRTPRPGPHKLDDPSSRPGPSPVQGFAAFLQNDWDAVVNGLTLPWSSGAVEGQATRIKPIKRRSYGRASFALLRTLVLAQPP
;
A
#
# COMPACT_ATOMS: atom_id res chain seq x y z
N MET A 1 -22.32 -52.73 -0.42
CA MET A 1 -20.88 -52.54 -0.15
C MET A 1 -20.17 -52.82 -1.46
N ASP A 2 -20.09 -51.82 -2.33
CA ASP A 2 -19.54 -52.00 -3.68
C ASP A 2 -18.07 -51.59 -3.69
N HIS A 3 -17.21 -52.59 -3.80
CA HIS A 3 -15.76 -52.43 -3.88
C HIS A 3 -15.34 -52.68 -5.33
N ALA A 4 -15.00 -51.61 -6.05
CA ALA A 4 -14.38 -51.69 -7.37
C ALA A 4 -13.00 -51.02 -7.31
N PRO A 5 -11.89 -51.76 -7.50
CA PRO A 5 -10.55 -51.16 -7.57
C PRO A 5 -10.28 -50.57 -8.96
N PRO A 6 -9.59 -49.42 -9.07
CA PRO A 6 -9.17 -48.87 -10.36
C PRO A 6 -8.00 -49.66 -10.96
N ARG A 7 -8.11 -49.97 -12.25
CA ARG A 7 -7.11 -50.69 -13.03
C ARG A 7 -5.94 -49.78 -13.40
N HIS A 8 -4.73 -50.29 -13.14
CA HIS A 8 -3.47 -49.79 -13.68
C HIS A 8 -3.39 -49.98 -15.19
N THR A 9 -3.13 -48.90 -15.92
CA THR A 9 -2.43 -48.80 -17.22
C THR A 9 -1.99 -47.33 -17.35
N ASP A 10 -0.87 -46.91 -17.91
CA ASP A 10 0.20 -47.55 -18.64
C ASP A 10 1.45 -46.68 -18.47
N ARG A 11 2.58 -47.31 -18.16
CA ARG A 11 3.86 -46.66 -17.91
C ARG A 11 4.54 -46.53 -19.27
N GLN A 12 4.29 -45.43 -20.00
CA GLN A 12 5.00 -45.17 -21.26
C GLN A 12 6.51 -45.06 -21.00
N GLN A 13 7.23 -46.10 -21.40
CA GLN A 13 8.68 -46.16 -21.42
C GLN A 13 9.21 -45.30 -22.57
N ALA A 14 9.98 -44.27 -22.26
CA ALA A 14 10.74 -43.51 -23.23
C ALA A 14 11.84 -44.40 -23.84
N ARG A 15 11.78 -44.63 -25.15
CA ARG A 15 12.82 -45.33 -25.91
C ARG A 15 14.07 -44.44 -26.04
N PRO A 16 15.30 -44.97 -25.85
CA PRO A 16 16.50 -44.17 -26.00
C PRO A 16 16.82 -43.88 -27.47
N ALA A 17 17.30 -42.67 -27.74
CA ALA A 17 17.73 -42.21 -29.05
C ALA A 17 18.92 -43.03 -29.56
N ARG A 18 18.79 -43.63 -30.75
CA ARG A 18 19.90 -44.19 -31.52
C ARG A 18 20.85 -43.06 -31.91
N GLN A 19 22.06 -43.07 -31.36
CA GLN A 19 23.15 -42.19 -31.78
C GLN A 19 23.83 -42.82 -33.02
N HIS A 20 23.71 -42.18 -34.18
CA HIS A 20 24.52 -42.51 -35.35
C HIS A 20 25.83 -41.72 -35.30
N PRO A 21 27.01 -42.36 -35.47
CA PRO A 21 28.28 -41.65 -35.50
C PRO A 21 28.40 -40.80 -36.77
N GLY A 22 28.87 -39.57 -36.59
CA GLY A 22 28.89 -38.52 -37.61
C GLY A 22 29.78 -38.83 -38.81
N ARG A 23 29.31 -38.40 -40.00
CA ARG A 23 30.17 -38.16 -41.16
C ARG A 23 30.74 -36.75 -41.05
N LEU A 24 32.06 -36.62 -40.98
CA LEU A 24 32.79 -35.36 -41.07
C LEU A 24 32.52 -34.68 -42.44
N PRO A 25 32.26 -33.36 -42.48
CA PRO A 25 32.17 -32.63 -43.73
C PRO A 25 33.56 -32.35 -44.31
N ARG A 26 33.73 -32.55 -45.63
CA ARG A 26 34.94 -32.16 -46.38
C ARG A 26 35.04 -30.64 -46.45
N PRO A 27 36.23 -30.04 -46.27
CA PRO A 27 36.38 -28.59 -46.36
C PRO A 27 36.43 -28.16 -47.84
N GLY A 28 35.73 -27.07 -48.16
CA GLY A 28 36.11 -26.26 -49.32
C GLY A 28 35.03 -25.92 -50.34
N HIS A 29 33.83 -25.48 -49.95
CA HIS A 29 33.01 -24.61 -50.81
C HIS A 29 32.22 -23.62 -49.96
N ARG A 30 32.54 -22.31 -50.05
CA ARG A 30 31.68 -21.25 -49.50
C ARG A 30 30.59 -20.92 -50.53
N PRO A 31 29.29 -21.15 -50.25
CA PRO A 31 28.23 -20.65 -51.10
C PRO A 31 28.17 -19.12 -51.01
N ARG A 32 27.96 -18.46 -52.15
CA ARG A 32 27.78 -17.00 -52.22
C ARG A 32 26.48 -16.62 -51.50
N PRO A 33 26.44 -15.50 -50.75
CA PRO A 33 25.22 -15.06 -50.10
C PRO A 33 24.20 -14.59 -51.16
N CYS A 34 22.98 -15.14 -51.12
CA CYS A 34 21.85 -14.65 -51.90
C CYS A 34 21.48 -13.22 -51.46
N PRO A 35 20.99 -12.35 -52.36
CA PRO A 35 20.49 -11.04 -51.97
C PRO A 35 19.32 -11.18 -51.00
N ARG A 36 19.41 -10.48 -49.87
CA ARG A 36 18.46 -10.51 -48.77
C ARG A 36 17.13 -9.90 -49.21
N VAL A 37 16.10 -10.73 -49.42
CA VAL A 37 14.72 -10.25 -49.57
C VAL A 37 14.35 -9.46 -48.30
N GLN A 38 14.18 -8.14 -48.43
CA GLN A 38 13.72 -7.28 -47.34
C GLN A 38 12.26 -7.64 -47.03
N ARG A 39 12.06 -8.51 -46.04
CA ARG A 39 10.73 -8.68 -45.43
C ARG A 39 10.41 -7.40 -44.66
N HIS A 40 9.45 -6.62 -45.13
CA HIS A 40 8.90 -5.51 -44.36
C HIS A 40 8.41 -6.05 -43.01
N ARG A 41 9.06 -5.63 -41.92
CA ARG A 41 8.63 -6.01 -40.58
C ARG A 41 7.29 -5.31 -40.28
N PRO A 42 6.29 -6.00 -39.73
CA PRO A 42 5.07 -5.34 -39.26
C PRO A 42 5.45 -4.32 -38.18
N ARG A 43 4.97 -3.08 -38.33
CA ARG A 43 5.12 -2.05 -37.29
C ARG A 43 4.31 -2.49 -36.08
N THR A 44 4.97 -2.90 -35.00
CA THR A 44 4.32 -3.05 -33.70
C THR A 44 3.88 -1.65 -33.22
N PRO A 45 2.65 -1.47 -32.72
CA PRO A 45 2.24 -0.20 -32.13
C PRO A 45 3.18 0.16 -30.99
N ARG A 46 3.70 1.39 -30.96
CA ARG A 46 4.45 1.89 -29.80
C ARG A 46 3.51 1.85 -28.59
N PRO A 47 3.90 1.27 -27.45
CA PRO A 47 3.12 1.43 -26.23
C PRO A 47 3.05 2.92 -25.94
N GLY A 48 1.83 3.43 -25.76
CA GLY A 48 1.59 4.82 -25.39
C GLY A 48 2.27 5.16 -24.06
N PRO A 49 2.43 6.45 -23.73
CA PRO A 49 3.03 6.85 -22.48
C PRO A 49 2.18 6.26 -21.34
N HIS A 50 2.73 5.26 -20.68
CA HIS A 50 2.34 4.85 -19.35
C HIS A 50 2.36 6.14 -18.54
N LYS A 51 1.19 6.58 -18.09
CA LYS A 51 1.07 7.67 -17.13
C LYS A 51 1.99 7.28 -15.99
N LEU A 52 3.11 7.99 -15.81
CA LEU A 52 3.85 7.88 -14.56
C LEU A 52 2.84 8.28 -13.49
N ASP A 53 2.51 7.36 -12.60
CA ASP A 53 1.73 7.67 -11.41
C ASP A 53 2.42 8.87 -10.73
N ASP A 54 1.67 9.93 -10.48
CA ASP A 54 2.19 11.11 -9.81
C ASP A 54 2.71 10.70 -8.41
N PRO A 55 4.00 10.93 -8.08
CA PRO A 55 4.58 10.46 -6.83
C PRO A 55 3.95 11.16 -5.60
N SER A 56 3.23 12.26 -5.80
CA SER A 56 2.47 12.96 -4.75
C SER A 56 1.05 12.40 -4.57
N SER A 57 0.58 11.52 -5.46
CA SER A 57 -0.73 10.85 -5.37
C SER A 57 -0.68 9.56 -4.55
N ARG A 58 0.18 9.49 -3.54
CA ARG A 58 0.10 8.39 -2.56
C ARG A 58 -1.03 8.71 -1.59
N PRO A 59 -2.00 7.80 -1.38
CA PRO A 59 -2.99 8.00 -0.34
C PRO A 59 -2.25 8.15 1.00
N GLY A 60 -2.63 9.15 1.79
CA GLY A 60 -2.11 9.34 3.13
C GLY A 60 -2.33 8.08 3.99
N PRO A 61 -1.60 7.94 5.11
CA PRO A 61 -1.80 6.83 6.02
C PRO A 61 -3.27 6.74 6.40
N SER A 62 -3.80 5.51 6.51
CA SER A 62 -5.17 5.34 6.94
C SER A 62 -5.36 5.98 8.33
N PRO A 63 -6.58 6.45 8.69
CA PRO A 63 -6.81 7.09 9.99
C PRO A 63 -6.30 6.24 11.18
N VAL A 64 -6.39 4.92 11.07
CA VAL A 64 -5.90 3.96 12.07
C VAL A 64 -4.37 3.93 12.10
N GLN A 65 -3.69 3.95 10.95
CA GLN A 65 -2.23 4.01 10.89
C GLN A 65 -1.70 5.34 11.45
N GLY A 66 -2.36 6.46 11.14
CA GLY A 66 -2.03 7.76 11.71
C GLY A 66 -2.18 7.78 13.22
N PHE A 67 -3.28 7.25 13.75
CA PHE A 67 -3.50 7.14 15.19
C PHE A 67 -2.44 6.28 15.88
N ALA A 68 -2.10 5.11 15.33
CA ALA A 68 -1.06 4.25 15.89
C ALA A 68 0.33 4.91 15.88
N ALA A 69 0.65 5.71 14.86
CA ALA A 69 1.88 6.49 14.81
C ALA A 69 1.89 7.60 15.88
N PHE A 70 0.75 8.26 16.11
CA PHE A 70 0.62 9.25 17.19
C PHE A 70 0.83 8.63 18.58
N LEU A 71 0.26 7.46 18.85
CA LEU A 71 0.45 6.77 20.13
C LEU A 71 1.90 6.36 20.36
N GLN A 72 2.61 5.94 19.31
CA GLN A 72 4.03 5.62 19.40
C GLN A 72 4.88 6.86 19.69
N ASN A 73 4.56 7.99 19.04
CA ASN A 73 5.25 9.26 19.30
C ASN A 73 5.00 9.81 20.71
N ASP A 74 3.82 9.56 21.29
CA ASP A 74 3.41 10.08 22.60
C ASP A 74 3.41 9.01 23.70
N TRP A 75 4.24 7.97 23.54
CA TRP A 75 4.23 6.78 24.40
C TRP A 75 4.42 7.11 25.89
N ASP A 76 5.33 8.01 26.22
CA ASP A 76 5.59 8.43 27.59
C ASP A 76 4.36 9.10 28.22
N ALA A 77 3.63 9.92 27.46
CA ALA A 77 2.41 10.54 27.95
C ALA A 77 1.30 9.52 28.20
N VAL A 78 1.19 8.49 27.34
CA VAL A 78 0.23 7.39 27.51
C VAL A 78 0.57 6.58 28.76
N VAL A 79 1.84 6.20 28.94
CA VAL A 79 2.29 5.45 30.13
C VAL A 79 2.05 6.27 31.40
N ASN A 80 2.40 7.56 31.38
CA ASN A 80 2.19 8.46 32.51
C ASN A 80 0.70 8.65 32.81
N GLY A 81 -0.15 8.78 31.79
CA GLY A 81 -1.60 8.91 31.95
C GLY A 81 -2.28 7.67 32.54
N LEU A 82 -1.69 6.48 32.37
CA LEU A 82 -2.18 5.22 32.94
C LEU A 82 -1.58 4.89 34.31
N THR A 83 -0.38 5.40 34.59
CA THR A 83 0.39 5.05 35.80
C THR A 83 0.21 6.08 36.92
N LEU A 84 0.11 7.36 36.56
CA LEU A 84 0.01 8.45 37.52
C LEU A 84 -1.45 8.67 37.97
N PRO A 85 -1.68 9.16 39.19
CA PRO A 85 -3.02 9.47 39.68
C PRO A 85 -3.61 10.76 39.07
N TRP A 86 -2.82 11.49 38.29
CA TRP A 86 -3.20 12.79 37.73
C TRP A 86 -3.94 12.61 36.41
N SER A 87 -5.05 13.32 36.23
CA SER A 87 -5.82 13.31 34.99
C SER A 87 -6.08 14.72 34.46
N SER A 88 -6.18 14.85 33.14
CA SER A 88 -6.55 16.11 32.46
C SER A 88 -8.04 16.45 32.60
N GLY A 89 -8.85 15.60 33.23
CA GLY A 89 -10.31 15.72 33.24
C GLY A 89 -10.82 17.03 33.84
N ALA A 90 -10.17 17.56 34.89
CA ALA A 90 -10.54 18.85 35.47
C ALA A 90 -10.34 20.01 34.46
N VAL A 91 -9.22 20.00 33.75
CA VAL A 91 -8.87 21.01 32.73
C VAL A 91 -9.80 20.90 31.52
N GLU A 92 -10.05 19.68 31.05
CA GLU A 92 -10.99 19.40 29.96
C GLU A 92 -12.42 19.80 30.31
N GLY A 93 -12.82 19.61 31.57
CA GLY A 93 -14.09 20.08 32.12
C GLY A 93 -14.22 21.60 32.04
N GLN A 94 -13.20 22.35 32.47
CA GLN A 94 -13.21 23.81 32.33
C GLN A 94 -13.24 24.25 30.87
N ALA A 95 -12.46 23.61 29.98
CA ALA A 95 -12.51 23.91 28.55
C ALA A 95 -13.90 23.64 27.96
N THR A 96 -14.56 22.58 28.40
CA THR A 96 -15.93 22.22 27.99
C THR A 96 -16.96 23.22 28.47
N ARG A 97 -16.82 23.77 29.69
CA ARG A 97 -17.68 24.87 30.19
C ARG A 97 -17.49 26.17 29.42
N ILE A 98 -16.27 26.45 28.96
CA ILE A 98 -15.95 27.69 28.21
C ILE A 98 -16.42 27.61 26.74
N LYS A 99 -16.39 26.43 26.11
CA LYS A 99 -16.84 26.22 24.71
C LYS A 99 -18.24 26.79 24.40
N PRO A 100 -19.31 26.54 25.18
CA PRO A 100 -20.63 27.11 24.90
C PRO A 100 -20.66 28.64 25.04
N ILE A 101 -19.92 29.22 26.00
CA ILE A 101 -19.81 30.67 26.15
C ILE A 101 -19.17 31.28 24.90
N LYS A 102 -18.05 30.71 24.44
CA LYS A 102 -17.38 31.14 23.22
C LYS A 102 -18.29 31.00 22.00
N ARG A 103 -19.10 29.93 21.90
CA ARG A 103 -20.09 29.73 20.83
C ARG A 103 -21.21 30.76 20.87
N ARG A 104 -21.81 31.04 22.03
CA ARG A 104 -22.83 32.09 22.20
C ARG A 104 -22.31 33.47 21.82
N SER A 105 -21.02 33.71 22.07
CA SER A 105 -20.35 34.96 21.67
C SER A 105 -19.87 34.99 20.22
N TYR A 106 -20.10 33.92 19.42
CA TYR A 106 -19.55 33.77 18.07
C TYR A 106 -18.03 33.99 17.98
N GLY A 107 -17.31 33.65 19.06
CA GLY A 107 -15.86 33.88 19.17
C GLY A 107 -15.45 35.35 19.30
N ARG A 108 -16.38 36.28 19.50
CA ARG A 108 -16.11 37.74 19.58
C ARG A 108 -15.94 38.26 21.01
N ALA A 109 -16.12 37.43 22.03
CA ALA A 109 -15.92 37.87 23.41
C ALA A 109 -14.44 38.13 23.71
N SER A 110 -14.14 39.32 24.22
CA SER A 110 -12.83 39.66 24.78
C SER A 110 -12.55 38.85 26.04
N PHE A 111 -11.29 38.80 26.49
CA PHE A 111 -10.93 38.11 27.73
C PHE A 111 -11.72 38.64 28.94
N ALA A 112 -11.89 39.96 29.05
CA ALA A 112 -12.68 40.57 30.11
C ALA A 112 -14.13 40.07 30.13
N LEU A 113 -14.76 39.99 28.94
CA LEU A 113 -16.13 39.49 28.80
C LEU A 113 -16.22 37.98 29.11
N LEU A 114 -15.27 37.18 28.63
CA LEU A 114 -15.20 35.75 28.96
C LEU A 114 -15.04 35.52 30.46
N ARG A 115 -14.19 36.30 31.13
CA ARG A 115 -14.00 36.23 32.57
C ARG A 115 -15.30 36.53 33.32
N THR A 116 -16.03 37.59 32.95
CA THR A 116 -17.32 37.91 33.55
C THR A 116 -18.32 36.77 33.37
N LEU A 117 -18.40 36.18 32.18
CA LEU A 117 -19.34 35.09 31.88
C LEU A 117 -18.97 33.75 32.55
N VAL A 118 -17.69 33.49 32.80
CA VAL A 118 -17.21 32.27 33.48
C VAL A 118 -17.37 32.37 35.00
N LEU A 119 -17.14 33.56 35.56
CA LEU A 119 -17.23 33.81 37.00
C LEU A 119 -18.65 34.15 37.47
N ALA A 120 -19.52 34.59 36.58
CA ALA A 120 -20.94 34.71 36.88
C ALA A 120 -21.50 33.34 37.25
N GLN A 121 -22.12 33.23 38.44
CA GLN A 121 -22.84 32.01 38.81
C GLN A 121 -23.96 31.77 37.79
N PRO A 122 -24.18 30.51 37.37
CA PRO A 122 -25.42 30.19 36.67
C PRO A 122 -26.62 30.51 37.58
N PRO A 123 -27.73 31.04 37.03
CA PRO A 123 -28.96 31.21 37.80
C PRO A 123 -29.51 29.86 38.30
#